data_AF-A0A350Y1T6-F1
#
_entry.id   AF-A0A350Y1T6-F1
#
_cell.length_a   1.000
_cell.length_b   1.000
_cell.length_c   1.000
_cell.angle_alpha   90.00
_cell.angle_beta   90.00
_cell.angle_gamma   90.00
#
_symmetry.space_group_name_H-M   'P 1'
#
loop_
_entity.id
_entity.type
_entity.pdbx_description
1 polymer ?
#
loop_
_entity_poly.entity_id
_entity_poly.type
_entity_poly.pdbx_seq_one_letter_code
_entity_poly.pdbx_strand_id
1 'polypeptide(L)'
;MSSSMIPLESALAQTSPSPITPAPAKSGNGWIFVSFFLVLVLIGVVVYGKLQLDEMAKKLKFEQFKTRDLQKKLKLALNTMHKMETNPDLVHSREFNLDYLRLRMEEEVFHFAIVNQIKIKVKQLISLALRPHQASESAVGIASTTGRPVDETFDVKYETESGGKRNMRVLFRIQIKLTKLPTQATSATISQIIDCIETFLSPEDETWQPTIQGRIVSIHWDQKAKPTPLLVLQQSSEGVNVTLRTNRARMH
;
A
#
# COMPACT_ATOMS: atom_id res chain seq x y z
N MET A 1 78.35 58.98 75.75
CA MET A 1 78.69 59.96 74.69
C MET A 1 77.83 59.60 73.49
N SER A 2 76.89 60.38 72.97
CA SER A 2 76.42 61.72 73.26
C SER A 2 74.98 61.80 72.72
N SER A 3 74.09 62.44 73.47
CA SER A 3 72.71 62.68 73.07
C SER A 3 72.63 63.77 71.99
N SER A 4 71.72 63.63 71.04
CA SER A 4 71.07 64.77 70.39
C SER A 4 69.67 64.35 69.91
N MET A 5 68.66 64.92 70.58
CA MET A 5 67.25 64.90 70.17
C MET A 5 67.01 66.00 69.12
N ILE A 6 66.17 65.72 68.13
CA ILE A 6 65.62 66.71 67.18
C ILE A 6 64.07 66.57 67.25
N PRO A 7 63.29 67.66 67.29
CA PRO A 7 61.93 67.67 67.83
C PRO A 7 60.87 67.25 66.81
N LEU A 8 59.84 66.55 67.30
CA LEU A 8 58.61 66.24 66.58
C LEU A 8 57.62 67.40 66.73
N GLU A 9 57.24 68.01 65.62
CA GLU A 9 56.22 69.05 65.54
C GLU A 9 54.82 68.42 65.48
N SER A 10 53.94 68.93 66.34
CA SER A 10 52.57 68.49 66.59
C SER A 10 51.57 69.24 65.72
N ALA A 11 50.70 68.52 65.00
CA ALA A 11 49.48 69.07 64.42
C ALA A 11 48.25 68.42 65.05
N LEU A 12 47.73 69.08 66.09
CA LEU A 12 46.39 68.88 66.63
C LEU A 12 45.38 69.59 65.73
N ALA A 13 44.31 68.90 65.34
CA ALA A 13 43.03 69.52 65.01
C ALA A 13 41.91 68.73 65.68
N GLN A 14 41.33 69.33 66.71
CA GLN A 14 40.12 68.96 67.44
C GLN A 14 39.17 70.16 67.22
N THR A 15 37.88 70.02 66.86
CA THR A 15 36.75 69.95 67.82
C THR A 15 35.37 69.65 67.14
N SER A 16 34.47 69.06 67.92
CA SER A 16 33.04 68.64 67.73
C SER A 16 32.01 69.80 67.98
N PRO A 17 30.63 69.67 68.15
CA PRO A 17 29.69 68.51 68.19
C PRO A 17 28.20 68.64 67.59
N SER A 18 27.51 67.48 67.43
CA SER A 18 26.04 67.04 67.47
C SER A 18 24.80 67.94 67.18
N PRO A 19 23.55 67.46 66.78
CA PRO A 19 22.83 66.23 67.24
C PRO A 19 21.83 65.43 66.30
N ILE A 20 21.60 64.14 66.64
CA ILE A 20 20.41 63.22 66.58
C ILE A 20 19.57 63.00 65.27
N THR A 21 19.47 61.73 64.80
CA THR A 21 18.22 60.93 64.50
C THR A 21 18.57 59.60 63.75
N PRO A 22 17.89 58.45 63.98
CA PRO A 22 18.40 57.10 63.66
C PRO A 22 17.85 56.47 62.35
N ALA A 23 18.65 55.54 61.79
CA ALA A 23 18.31 54.41 60.86
C ALA A 23 17.85 54.78 59.41
N PRO A 24 18.12 53.94 58.36
CA PRO A 24 18.22 52.48 58.43
C PRO A 24 19.52 51.87 57.89
N ALA A 25 20.05 50.92 58.65
CA ALA A 25 20.68 49.74 58.08
C ALA A 25 19.60 48.94 57.33
N LYS A 26 19.89 48.56 56.08
CA LYS A 26 19.56 47.28 55.41
C LYS A 26 19.67 47.46 53.89
N SER A 27 20.88 47.32 53.35
CA SER A 27 21.05 46.77 51.99
C SER A 27 20.76 45.26 52.08
N GLY A 28 19.50 44.92 52.37
CA GLY A 28 19.07 43.57 52.66
C GLY A 28 19.00 42.73 51.39
N ASN A 29 19.76 41.63 51.36
CA ASN A 29 19.40 40.33 50.81
C ASN A 29 18.90 40.18 49.35
N GLY A 30 18.87 41.21 48.51
CA GLY A 30 18.35 41.10 47.12
C GLY A 30 19.06 40.02 46.27
N TRP A 31 20.39 39.92 46.40
CA TRP A 31 21.20 38.90 45.70
C TRP A 31 20.89 37.46 46.13
N ILE A 32 20.46 37.25 47.38
CA ILE A 32 20.07 35.93 47.88
C ILE A 32 18.73 35.52 47.26
N PHE A 33 17.79 36.45 47.07
CA PHE A 33 16.52 36.17 46.40
C PHE A 33 16.70 35.83 44.92
N VAL A 34 17.58 36.56 44.20
CA VAL A 34 17.90 36.24 42.79
C VAL A 34 18.56 34.87 42.67
N SER A 35 19.50 34.55 43.57
CA SER A 35 20.16 33.24 43.59
C SER A 35 19.17 32.10 43.91
N PHE A 36 18.26 32.32 44.86
CA PHE A 36 17.23 31.35 45.22
C PHE A 36 16.23 31.11 44.07
N PHE A 37 15.81 32.17 43.38
CA PHE A 37 14.96 32.05 42.19
C PHE A 37 15.67 31.31 41.05
N LEU A 38 16.94 31.62 40.80
CA LEU A 38 17.74 30.92 39.78
C LEU A 38 17.84 29.42 40.09
N VAL A 39 18.02 29.04 41.36
CA VAL A 39 18.05 27.63 41.79
C VAL A 39 16.70 26.96 41.55
N LEU A 40 15.57 27.61 41.86
CA LEU A 40 14.24 27.08 41.57
C LEU A 40 14.00 26.86 40.07
N VAL A 41 14.41 27.81 39.22
CA VAL A 41 14.34 27.66 37.76
C VAL A 41 15.22 26.51 37.29
N LEU A 42 16.44 26.38 37.82
CA LEU A 42 17.35 25.29 37.48
C LEU A 42 16.76 23.92 37.83
N ILE A 43 16.15 23.79 39.02
CA ILE A 43 15.45 22.58 39.43
C ILE A 43 14.29 22.28 38.47
N GLY A 44 13.51 23.29 38.09
CA GLY A 44 12.43 23.15 37.11
C GLY A 44 12.93 22.63 35.76
N VAL A 45 14.03 23.18 35.23
CA VAL A 45 14.65 22.73 33.98
C VAL A 45 15.15 21.30 34.08
N VAL A 46 15.77 20.91 35.20
CA VAL A 46 16.26 19.54 35.41
C VAL A 46 15.11 18.54 35.46
N VAL A 47 14.02 18.85 36.18
CA VAL A 47 12.85 17.98 36.28
C VAL A 47 12.13 17.86 34.94
N TYR A 48 11.92 18.98 34.24
CA TYR A 48 11.30 18.97 32.91
C TYR A 48 12.14 18.21 31.89
N GLY A 49 13.47 18.41 31.91
CA GLY A 49 14.41 17.67 31.05
C GLY A 49 14.36 16.17 31.30
N LYS A 50 14.27 15.74 32.57
CA LYS A 50 14.12 14.31 32.93
C LYS A 50 12.84 13.71 32.37
N LEU A 51 11.70 14.40 32.52
CA LEU A 51 10.41 13.93 31.99
C LEU A 51 10.44 13.81 30.46
N GLN A 52 11.00 14.81 29.76
CA GLN A 52 11.11 14.79 28.31
C GLN A 52 12.01 13.63 27.81
N LEU A 53 13.14 13.39 28.49
CA LEU A 53 14.04 12.27 28.15
C LEU A 53 13.36 10.91 28.36
N ASP A 54 12.58 10.78 29.43
CA ASP A 54 11.84 9.54 29.71
C ASP A 54 10.74 9.26 28.67
N GLU A 55 10.03 10.30 28.20
CA GLU A 55 9.07 10.16 27.10
C GLU A 55 9.74 9.74 25.79
N MET A 56 10.86 10.37 25.43
CA MET A 56 11.62 10.02 24.23
C MET A 56 12.19 8.60 24.31
N ALA A 57 12.68 8.19 25.48
CA ALA A 57 13.17 6.83 25.70
C ALA A 57 12.06 5.78 25.55
N LYS A 58 10.83 6.08 26.01
CA LYS A 58 9.67 5.20 25.81
C LYS A 58 9.29 5.08 24.33
N LYS A 59 9.27 6.20 23.59
CA LYS A 59 9.00 6.20 22.13
C LYS A 59 10.04 5.40 21.36
N LEU A 60 11.33 5.61 21.66
CA LEU A 60 12.43 4.85 21.06
C LEU A 60 12.32 3.35 21.32
N LYS A 61 12.00 2.94 22.56
CA LYS A 61 11.77 1.53 22.87
C LYS A 61 10.60 0.96 22.07
N PHE A 62 9.49 1.69 21.96
CA PHE A 62 8.32 1.26 21.20
C PHE A 62 8.64 1.07 19.72
N GLU A 63 9.36 2.02 19.09
CA GLU A 63 9.80 1.89 17.70
C GLU A 63 10.80 0.74 17.53
N GLN A 64 11.73 0.54 18.47
CA GLN A 64 12.63 -0.62 18.46
C GLN A 64 11.89 -1.95 18.57
N PHE A 65 10.84 -2.04 19.41
CA PHE A 65 10.01 -3.24 19.48
C PHE A 65 9.25 -3.47 18.18
N LYS A 66 8.66 -2.42 17.61
CA LYS A 66 7.92 -2.50 16.34
C LYS A 66 8.83 -2.93 15.19
N THR A 67 10.03 -2.36 15.10
CA THR A 67 11.03 -2.75 14.08
C THR A 67 11.52 -4.18 14.26
N ARG A 68 11.79 -4.63 15.50
CA ARG A 68 12.16 -6.03 15.74
C ARG A 68 11.03 -7.00 15.45
N ASP A 69 9.78 -6.65 15.74
CA ASP A 69 8.62 -7.48 15.39
C ASP A 69 8.44 -7.57 13.86
N LEU A 70 8.55 -6.43 13.15
CA LEU A 70 8.57 -6.39 11.69
C LEU A 70 9.67 -7.28 11.10
N GLN A 71 10.90 -7.17 11.61
CA GLN A 71 12.01 -8.02 11.17
C GLN A 71 11.75 -9.50 11.41
N LYS A 72 11.14 -9.88 12.54
CA LYS A 72 10.75 -11.26 12.82
C LYS A 72 9.70 -11.76 11.83
N LYS A 73 8.67 -10.96 11.55
CA LYS A 73 7.62 -11.28 10.58
C LYS A 73 8.20 -11.45 9.18
N LEU A 74 9.08 -10.55 8.75
CA LEU A 74 9.78 -10.64 7.47
C LEU A 74 10.66 -11.88 7.39
N LYS A 75 11.43 -12.18 8.43
CA LYS A 75 12.27 -13.40 8.46
C LYS A 75 11.44 -14.68 8.44
N LEU A 76 10.31 -14.69 9.15
CA LEU A 76 9.37 -15.82 9.13
C LEU A 76 8.77 -16.00 7.73
N ALA A 77 8.32 -14.92 7.10
CA ALA A 77 7.81 -14.93 5.73
C ALA A 77 8.86 -15.44 4.73
N LEU A 78 10.09 -14.93 4.81
CA LEU A 78 11.20 -15.36 3.95
C LEU A 78 11.52 -16.84 4.15
N ASN A 79 11.68 -17.29 5.40
CA ASN A 79 11.92 -18.71 5.69
C ASN A 79 10.77 -19.60 5.22
N THR A 80 9.53 -19.11 5.30
CA THR A 80 8.36 -19.82 4.79
C THR A 80 8.42 -19.92 3.27
N MET A 81 8.72 -18.83 2.57
CA MET A 81 8.94 -18.82 1.13
C MET A 81 10.07 -19.78 0.71
N HIS A 82 11.22 -19.73 1.38
CA HIS A 82 12.36 -20.59 1.05
C HIS A 82 12.08 -22.08 1.31
N LYS A 83 11.43 -22.40 2.45
CA LYS A 83 11.01 -23.78 2.76
C LYS A 83 9.98 -24.27 1.76
N MET A 84 9.09 -23.40 1.29
CA MET A 84 8.08 -23.74 0.29
C MET A 84 8.67 -23.85 -1.11
N GLU A 85 9.64 -23.02 -1.49
CA GLU A 85 10.38 -23.11 -2.76
C GLU A 85 11.20 -24.41 -2.86
N THR A 86 11.80 -24.84 -1.75
CA THR A 86 12.58 -26.08 -1.69
C THR A 86 11.69 -27.34 -1.73
N ASN A 87 10.41 -27.22 -1.32
CA ASN A 87 9.47 -28.34 -1.30
C ASN A 87 8.46 -28.22 -2.45
N PRO A 88 8.66 -28.92 -3.58
CA PRO A 88 7.81 -28.77 -4.75
C PRO A 88 6.34 -29.11 -4.46
N ASP A 89 6.04 -29.97 -3.48
CA ASP A 89 4.67 -30.36 -3.11
C ASP A 89 3.89 -29.21 -2.43
N LEU A 90 4.57 -28.35 -1.67
CA LEU A 90 3.94 -27.18 -1.02
C LEU A 90 3.82 -25.98 -1.98
N VAL A 91 4.67 -25.89 -3.01
CA VAL A 91 4.51 -24.90 -4.10
C VAL A 91 3.17 -25.08 -4.81
N HIS A 92 2.64 -26.32 -4.89
CA HIS A 92 1.33 -26.59 -5.50
C HIS A 92 0.15 -26.28 -4.57
N SER A 93 0.39 -25.78 -3.36
CA SER A 93 -0.70 -25.33 -2.51
C SER A 93 -1.35 -24.09 -3.13
N ARG A 94 -2.68 -24.14 -3.24
CA ARG A 94 -3.52 -23.18 -3.97
C ARG A 94 -3.36 -21.74 -3.45
N GLU A 95 -3.39 -21.56 -2.14
CA GLU A 95 -3.29 -20.26 -1.48
C GLU A 95 -1.90 -19.65 -1.69
N PHE A 96 -0.86 -20.47 -1.62
CA PHE A 96 0.51 -20.04 -1.92
C PHE A 96 0.66 -19.57 -3.36
N ASN A 97 0.08 -20.27 -4.36
CA ASN A 97 0.18 -19.83 -5.75
C ASN A 97 -0.51 -18.47 -6.00
N LEU A 98 -1.67 -18.23 -5.40
CA LEU A 98 -2.39 -16.97 -5.57
C LEU A 98 -1.69 -15.81 -4.86
N ASP A 99 -1.20 -16.03 -3.64
CA ASP A 99 -0.49 -14.99 -2.89
C ASP A 99 0.90 -14.72 -3.47
N TYR A 100 1.60 -15.75 -3.95
CA TYR A 100 2.83 -15.59 -4.71
C TYR A 100 2.59 -14.85 -6.04
N LEU A 101 1.51 -15.17 -6.75
CA LEU A 101 1.12 -14.45 -7.97
C LEU A 101 0.87 -12.98 -7.64
N ARG A 102 0.10 -12.66 -6.59
CA ARG A 102 -0.16 -11.27 -6.17
C ARG A 102 1.14 -10.53 -5.87
N LEU A 103 2.02 -11.10 -5.05
CA LEU A 103 3.33 -10.50 -4.75
C LEU A 103 4.16 -10.29 -6.03
N ARG A 104 4.14 -11.26 -6.95
CA ARG A 104 4.89 -11.17 -8.20
C ARG A 104 4.27 -10.15 -9.17
N MET A 105 2.95 -9.94 -9.11
CA MET A 105 2.25 -8.92 -9.89
C MET A 105 2.58 -7.48 -9.45
N GLU A 106 3.16 -7.28 -8.27
CA GLU A 106 3.73 -5.98 -7.85
C GLU A 106 5.03 -5.64 -8.62
N GLU A 107 5.71 -6.62 -9.22
CA GLU A 107 6.88 -6.36 -10.05
C GLU A 107 6.48 -5.91 -11.46
N GLU A 108 6.90 -4.71 -11.86
CA GLU A 108 6.53 -4.08 -13.14
C GLU A 108 6.84 -4.94 -14.37
N VAL A 109 8.01 -5.60 -14.40
CA VAL A 109 8.46 -6.43 -15.54
C VAL A 109 7.58 -7.67 -15.68
N PHE A 110 7.29 -8.34 -14.55
CA PHE A 110 6.44 -9.52 -14.55
C PHE A 110 5.00 -9.15 -14.89
N HIS A 111 4.47 -8.11 -14.26
CA HIS A 111 3.15 -7.57 -14.54
C HIS A 111 2.96 -7.29 -16.03
N PHE A 112 3.87 -6.53 -16.64
CA PHE A 112 3.82 -6.19 -18.05
C PHE A 112 3.86 -7.43 -18.96
N ALA A 113 4.72 -8.41 -18.66
CA ALA A 113 4.82 -9.64 -19.43
C ALA A 113 3.51 -10.46 -19.40
N ILE A 114 2.91 -10.61 -18.23
CA ILE A 114 1.65 -11.34 -18.03
C ILE A 114 0.47 -10.62 -18.70
N VAL A 115 0.33 -9.31 -18.46
CA VAL A 115 -0.73 -8.50 -19.07
C VAL A 115 -0.63 -8.51 -20.60
N ASN A 116 0.58 -8.40 -21.15
CA ASN A 116 0.78 -8.47 -22.60
C ASN A 116 0.43 -9.86 -23.16
N GLN A 117 0.83 -10.93 -22.47
CA GLN A 117 0.46 -12.30 -22.87
C GLN A 117 -1.07 -12.48 -22.89
N ILE A 118 -1.77 -11.98 -21.86
CA ILE A 118 -3.24 -11.98 -21.79
C ILE A 118 -3.82 -11.16 -22.94
N LYS A 119 -3.33 -9.94 -23.19
CA LYS A 119 -3.76 -9.07 -24.31
C LYS A 119 -3.69 -9.80 -25.65
N ILE A 120 -2.58 -10.48 -25.93
CA ILE A 120 -2.40 -11.25 -27.18
C ILE A 120 -3.35 -12.44 -27.24
N LYS A 121 -3.45 -13.24 -26.17
CA LYS A 121 -4.29 -14.45 -26.13
C LYS A 121 -5.78 -14.13 -26.23
N VAL A 122 -6.26 -13.12 -25.50
CA VAL A 122 -7.64 -12.65 -25.58
C VAL A 122 -7.93 -12.12 -26.98
N LYS A 123 -7.06 -11.27 -27.54
CA LYS A 123 -7.26 -10.75 -28.91
C LYS A 123 -7.30 -11.86 -29.94
N GLN A 124 -6.52 -12.93 -29.81
CA GLN A 124 -6.55 -14.05 -30.75
C GLN A 124 -7.78 -14.94 -30.57
N LEU A 125 -8.00 -15.47 -29.37
CA LEU A 125 -9.04 -16.47 -29.11
C LEU A 125 -10.44 -15.85 -29.11
N ILE A 126 -10.61 -14.73 -28.41
CA ILE A 126 -11.91 -14.06 -28.32
C ILE A 126 -12.27 -13.37 -29.64
N SER A 127 -11.30 -12.86 -30.43
CA SER A 127 -11.64 -12.33 -31.77
C SER A 127 -12.15 -13.43 -32.71
N LEU A 128 -11.54 -14.62 -32.67
CA LEU A 128 -12.03 -15.77 -33.43
C LEU A 128 -13.41 -16.21 -32.94
N ALA A 129 -13.59 -16.35 -31.63
CA ALA A 129 -14.86 -16.76 -31.04
C ALA A 129 -15.98 -15.74 -31.28
N LEU A 130 -15.68 -14.44 -31.35
CA LEU A 130 -16.66 -13.39 -31.60
C LEU A 130 -16.91 -13.13 -33.11
N ARG A 131 -16.14 -13.73 -34.04
CA ARG A 131 -16.37 -13.52 -35.49
C ARG A 131 -17.72 -14.13 -35.91
N PRO A 132 -18.53 -13.44 -36.75
CA PRO A 132 -19.71 -14.07 -37.34
C PRO A 132 -19.26 -15.27 -38.18
N HIS A 133 -19.76 -16.46 -37.85
CA HIS A 133 -19.48 -17.67 -38.60
C HIS A 133 -20.60 -17.83 -39.63
N GLN A 134 -20.26 -17.81 -40.92
CA GLN A 134 -21.25 -17.86 -42.01
C GLN A 134 -22.04 -19.18 -42.04
N ALA A 135 -21.62 -20.22 -41.31
CA ALA A 135 -22.31 -21.50 -41.30
C ALA A 135 -23.61 -21.52 -40.46
N SER A 136 -23.88 -20.51 -39.61
CA SER A 136 -25.13 -20.44 -38.82
C SER A 136 -26.18 -19.50 -39.40
N GLU A 137 -25.90 -18.79 -40.50
CA GLU A 137 -26.87 -17.93 -41.19
C GLU A 137 -27.85 -18.71 -42.10
N SER A 138 -27.61 -20.01 -42.32
CA SER A 138 -28.48 -20.84 -43.16
C SER A 138 -29.69 -21.46 -42.43
N ALA A 139 -29.86 -21.23 -41.12
CA ALA A 139 -31.01 -21.71 -40.36
C ALA A 139 -32.09 -20.61 -40.24
N VAL A 140 -32.84 -20.44 -41.33
CA VAL A 140 -34.26 -20.06 -41.40
C VAL A 140 -34.78 -19.03 -40.37
N GLY A 141 -34.97 -17.78 -40.83
CA GLY A 141 -36.24 -17.06 -40.66
C GLY A 141 -36.64 -16.52 -39.28
N ILE A 142 -35.84 -16.68 -38.23
CA ILE A 142 -36.09 -16.04 -36.93
C ILE A 142 -34.90 -15.14 -36.61
N ALA A 143 -35.17 -13.84 -36.44
CA ALA A 143 -34.18 -12.88 -35.96
C ALA A 143 -33.48 -13.46 -34.72
N SER A 144 -32.20 -13.80 -34.85
CA SER A 144 -31.38 -14.34 -33.76
C SER A 144 -31.08 -13.20 -32.78
N THR A 145 -32.07 -12.88 -31.95
CA THR A 145 -31.98 -12.01 -30.77
C THR A 145 -31.40 -12.77 -29.57
N THR A 146 -31.22 -14.08 -29.71
CA THR A 146 -30.58 -14.96 -28.74
C THR A 146 -29.07 -14.80 -28.81
N GLY A 147 -28.49 -14.19 -27.77
CA GLY A 147 -27.03 -13.99 -27.70
C GLY A 147 -26.26 -15.31 -27.72
N ARG A 148 -25.10 -15.32 -28.40
CA ARG A 148 -24.27 -16.52 -28.55
C ARG A 148 -23.40 -16.72 -27.30
N PRO A 149 -23.46 -17.88 -26.63
CA PRO A 149 -22.51 -18.19 -25.55
C PRO A 149 -21.10 -18.40 -26.13
N VAL A 150 -20.12 -17.79 -25.48
CA VAL A 150 -18.70 -17.92 -25.74
C VAL A 150 -18.08 -18.48 -24.47
N ASP A 151 -17.54 -19.69 -24.53
CA ASP A 151 -16.77 -20.33 -23.46
C ASP A 151 -15.40 -20.67 -24.02
N GLU A 152 -14.40 -19.89 -23.61
CA GLU A 152 -13.02 -20.04 -24.08
C GLU A 152 -12.09 -20.17 -22.89
N THR A 153 -11.11 -21.07 -22.99
CA THR A 153 -10.12 -21.31 -21.95
C THR A 153 -8.71 -21.20 -22.52
N PHE A 154 -7.81 -20.55 -21.79
CA PHE A 154 -6.40 -20.47 -22.19
C PHE A 154 -5.44 -20.41 -21.02
N ASP A 155 -4.22 -20.88 -21.27
CA ASP A 155 -3.15 -20.98 -20.27
C ASP A 155 -2.22 -19.76 -20.35
N VAL A 156 -1.99 -19.14 -19.19
CA VAL A 156 -0.97 -18.11 -18.98
C VAL A 156 0.31 -18.82 -18.56
N LYS A 157 1.39 -18.57 -19.30
CA LYS A 157 2.66 -19.29 -19.16
C LYS A 157 3.79 -18.33 -18.80
N TYR A 158 4.65 -18.75 -17.89
CA TYR A 158 5.84 -18.02 -17.48
C TYR A 158 7.10 -18.83 -17.69
N GLU A 159 8.14 -18.15 -18.15
CA GLU A 159 9.45 -18.73 -18.36
C GLU A 159 10.26 -18.58 -17.08
N THR A 160 10.60 -19.70 -16.45
CA THR A 160 11.48 -19.74 -15.28
C THR A 160 12.87 -20.20 -15.72
N GLU A 161 13.90 -19.42 -15.41
CA GLU A 161 15.28 -19.86 -15.52
C GLU A 161 15.67 -20.57 -14.22
N SER A 162 15.62 -21.89 -14.22
CA SER A 162 16.05 -22.72 -13.08
C SER A 162 17.18 -23.63 -13.55
N GLY A 163 18.38 -23.47 -12.99
CA GLY A 163 19.54 -24.32 -13.28
C GLY A 163 20.09 -24.20 -14.70
N GLY A 164 19.98 -23.03 -15.35
CA GLY A 164 20.53 -22.79 -16.69
C GLY A 164 19.68 -23.37 -17.85
N LYS A 165 18.51 -23.94 -17.56
CA LYS A 165 17.53 -24.36 -18.57
C LYS A 165 16.26 -23.54 -18.43
N ARG A 166 15.90 -22.84 -19.51
CA ARG A 166 14.62 -22.15 -19.67
C ARG A 166 13.49 -23.16 -19.70
N ASN A 167 12.67 -23.16 -18.66
CA ASN A 167 11.49 -24.02 -18.58
C ASN A 167 10.23 -23.16 -18.57
N MET A 168 9.35 -23.39 -19.54
CA MET A 168 8.07 -22.71 -19.68
C MET A 168 7.03 -23.44 -18.82
N ARG A 169 6.54 -22.80 -17.77
CA ARG A 169 5.55 -23.35 -16.83
C ARG A 169 4.21 -22.64 -16.98
N VAL A 170 3.10 -23.35 -16.76
CA VAL A 170 1.77 -22.75 -16.70
C VAL A 170 1.58 -22.15 -15.31
N LEU A 171 1.31 -20.84 -15.23
CA LEU A 171 1.02 -20.16 -13.96
C LEU A 171 -0.43 -20.39 -13.55
N PHE A 172 -1.35 -20.00 -14.43
CA PHE A 172 -2.78 -20.11 -14.21
C PHE A 172 -3.52 -20.21 -15.54
N ARG A 173 -4.75 -20.73 -15.48
CA ARG A 173 -5.66 -20.81 -16.62
C ARG A 173 -6.74 -19.74 -16.47
N ILE A 174 -7.15 -19.12 -17.57
CA ILE A 174 -8.30 -18.19 -17.59
C ILE A 174 -9.41 -18.84 -18.39
N GLN A 175 -10.63 -18.87 -17.83
CA GLN A 175 -11.86 -19.25 -18.48
C GLN A 175 -12.78 -18.04 -18.61
N ILE A 176 -13.22 -17.77 -19.83
CA ILE A 176 -14.09 -16.64 -20.16
C ILE A 176 -15.43 -17.19 -20.64
N LYS A 177 -16.48 -16.93 -19.86
CA LYS A 177 -17.87 -17.26 -20.15
C LYS A 177 -18.68 -15.99 -20.39
N LEU A 178 -18.93 -15.70 -21.66
CA LEU A 178 -19.63 -14.48 -22.11
C LEU A 178 -20.81 -14.84 -22.99
N THR A 179 -21.81 -13.96 -23.05
CA THR A 179 -22.90 -14.06 -24.02
C THR A 179 -22.79 -12.89 -24.99
N LYS A 180 -22.42 -13.14 -26.25
CA LYS A 180 -22.29 -12.10 -27.27
C LYS A 180 -23.66 -11.66 -27.78
N LEU A 181 -23.94 -10.37 -27.66
CA LEU A 181 -25.05 -9.72 -28.38
C LEU A 181 -24.59 -9.26 -29.78
N PRO A 182 -25.40 -9.46 -30.84
CA PRO A 182 -25.03 -9.10 -32.23
C PRO A 182 -24.78 -7.60 -32.45
N THR A 183 -25.34 -6.74 -31.61
CA THR A 183 -25.35 -5.28 -31.80
C THR A 183 -24.10 -4.57 -31.33
N GLN A 184 -23.17 -5.25 -30.65
CA GLN A 184 -21.99 -4.63 -30.06
C GLN A 184 -20.71 -4.87 -30.87
N ALA A 185 -19.84 -3.85 -30.94
CA ALA A 185 -18.54 -3.92 -31.58
C ALA A 185 -17.61 -4.91 -30.84
N THR A 186 -17.11 -5.92 -31.58
CA THR A 186 -16.20 -6.95 -31.07
C THR A 186 -14.93 -6.37 -30.44
N SER A 187 -14.39 -5.28 -31.00
CA SER A 187 -13.17 -4.62 -30.48
C SER A 187 -13.38 -4.02 -29.09
N ALA A 188 -14.50 -3.33 -28.88
CA ALA A 188 -14.83 -2.73 -27.59
C ALA A 188 -15.03 -3.80 -26.51
N THR A 189 -15.66 -4.93 -26.83
CA THR A 189 -15.80 -6.05 -25.89
C THR A 189 -14.43 -6.62 -25.50
N ILE A 190 -13.51 -6.77 -26.46
CA ILE A 190 -12.16 -7.30 -26.19
C ILE A 190 -11.38 -6.38 -25.25
N SER A 191 -11.40 -5.07 -25.50
CA SER A 191 -10.77 -4.09 -24.61
C SER A 191 -11.37 -4.16 -23.20
N GLN A 192 -12.70 -4.18 -23.08
CA GLN A 192 -13.36 -4.29 -21.78
C GLN A 192 -12.97 -5.56 -21.01
N ILE A 193 -12.82 -6.70 -21.69
CA ILE A 193 -12.36 -7.96 -21.07
C ILE A 193 -10.92 -7.80 -20.54
N ILE A 194 -10.03 -7.22 -21.36
CA ILE A 194 -8.63 -7.01 -21.01
C ILE A 194 -8.53 -6.10 -19.79
N ASP A 195 -9.19 -4.94 -19.85
CA ASP A 195 -9.20 -3.96 -18.78
C ASP A 195 -9.76 -4.58 -17.49
N CYS A 196 -10.83 -5.37 -17.59
CA CYS A 196 -11.39 -6.03 -16.41
C CYS A 196 -10.43 -7.04 -15.76
N ILE A 197 -9.69 -7.82 -16.57
CA ILE A 197 -8.71 -8.78 -16.05
C ILE A 197 -7.50 -8.04 -15.46
N GLU A 198 -7.06 -6.95 -16.08
CA GLU A 198 -5.96 -6.11 -15.61
C GLU A 198 -6.28 -5.48 -14.25
N THR A 199 -7.44 -4.85 -14.11
CA THR A 199 -7.91 -4.28 -12.84
C THR A 199 -8.14 -5.35 -11.77
N PHE A 200 -8.58 -6.56 -12.14
CA PHE A 200 -8.74 -7.64 -11.16
C PHE A 200 -7.40 -8.18 -10.63
N LEU A 201 -6.37 -8.23 -11.48
CA LEU A 201 -5.04 -8.70 -11.08
C LEU A 201 -4.27 -7.67 -10.25
N SER A 202 -4.59 -6.38 -10.40
CA SER A 202 -4.03 -5.28 -9.61
C SER A 202 -5.18 -4.37 -9.13
N PRO A 203 -5.91 -4.76 -8.08
CA PRO A 203 -7.03 -3.97 -7.59
C PRO A 203 -6.52 -2.67 -6.96
N GLU A 204 -6.76 -1.54 -7.62
CA GLU A 204 -6.57 -0.21 -7.03
C GLU A 204 -7.68 0.13 -6.03
N ASP A 205 -8.91 -0.35 -6.29
CA ASP A 205 -10.11 -0.10 -5.49
C ASP A 205 -10.82 -1.41 -5.08
N GLU A 206 -11.03 -1.63 -3.77
CA GLU A 206 -11.71 -2.83 -3.25
C GLU A 206 -13.22 -2.90 -3.63
N THR A 207 -13.83 -1.77 -4.00
CA THR A 207 -15.27 -1.68 -4.33
C THR A 207 -15.58 -1.74 -5.83
N TRP A 208 -14.57 -1.95 -6.67
CA TRP A 208 -14.76 -1.95 -8.11
C TRP A 208 -15.58 -3.16 -8.59
N GLN A 209 -16.56 -2.91 -9.46
CA GLN A 209 -17.41 -3.94 -10.05
C GLN A 209 -17.12 -4.06 -11.55
N PRO A 210 -16.64 -5.23 -12.04
CA PRO A 210 -16.36 -5.39 -13.45
C PRO A 210 -17.65 -5.40 -14.26
N THR A 211 -17.66 -4.64 -15.35
CA THR A 211 -18.79 -4.59 -16.29
C THR A 211 -18.31 -4.84 -17.72
N ILE A 212 -18.96 -5.77 -18.41
CA ILE A 212 -18.70 -6.06 -19.82
C ILE A 212 -20.02 -5.94 -20.57
N GLN A 213 -20.02 -5.09 -21.60
CA GLN A 213 -21.22 -4.74 -22.37
C GLN A 213 -22.36 -4.15 -21.51
N GLY A 214 -22.03 -3.45 -20.43
CA GLY A 214 -23.01 -2.88 -19.50
C GLY A 214 -23.72 -3.90 -18.62
N ARG A 215 -23.22 -5.15 -18.56
CA ARG A 215 -23.67 -6.18 -17.61
C ARG A 215 -22.60 -6.42 -16.56
N ILE A 216 -23.04 -6.72 -15.34
CA ILE A 216 -22.15 -7.09 -14.23
C ILE A 216 -21.51 -8.45 -14.54
N VAL A 217 -20.23 -8.53 -14.26
CA VAL A 217 -19.41 -9.73 -14.42
C VAL A 217 -18.94 -10.16 -13.05
N SER A 218 -18.89 -11.46 -12.81
CA SER A 218 -18.21 -12.03 -11.65
C SER A 218 -16.87 -12.58 -12.09
N ILE A 219 -15.78 -12.09 -11.49
CA ILE A 219 -14.43 -12.63 -11.67
C ILE A 219 -14.02 -13.27 -10.35
N HIS A 220 -13.69 -14.56 -10.39
CA HIS A 220 -13.23 -15.27 -9.20
C HIS A 220 -12.26 -16.39 -9.56
N TRP A 221 -11.40 -16.76 -8.62
CA TRP A 221 -10.59 -17.96 -8.71
C TRP A 221 -11.44 -19.19 -8.40
N ASP A 222 -11.54 -20.15 -9.32
CA ASP A 222 -12.18 -21.44 -9.08
C ASP A 222 -11.29 -22.30 -8.18
N GLN A 223 -11.83 -22.58 -7.01
CA GLN A 223 -11.19 -23.28 -5.92
C GLN A 223 -11.17 -24.80 -6.08
N LYS A 224 -11.90 -25.36 -7.06
CA LYS A 224 -12.03 -26.80 -7.27
C LYS A 224 -11.03 -27.38 -8.29
N ALA A 225 -10.42 -26.55 -9.13
CA ALA A 225 -9.45 -26.99 -10.12
C ALA A 225 -8.09 -27.32 -9.45
N LYS A 226 -7.66 -28.57 -9.54
CA LYS A 226 -6.29 -29.02 -9.21
C LYS A 226 -5.63 -29.56 -10.48
N PRO A 227 -4.32 -29.34 -10.74
CA PRO A 227 -3.31 -28.65 -9.92
C PRO A 227 -3.10 -27.15 -10.25
N THR A 228 -3.68 -26.64 -11.33
CA THR A 228 -3.45 -25.26 -11.82
C THR A 228 -4.62 -24.34 -11.43
N PRO A 229 -4.37 -23.16 -10.83
CA PRO A 229 -5.44 -22.22 -10.51
C PRO A 229 -6.16 -21.76 -11.78
N LEU A 230 -7.50 -21.73 -11.69
CA LEU A 230 -8.39 -21.33 -12.79
C LEU A 230 -9.06 -20.01 -12.43
N LEU A 231 -8.85 -18.97 -13.22
CA LEU A 231 -9.58 -17.70 -13.13
C LEU A 231 -10.82 -17.80 -13.99
N VAL A 232 -11.99 -17.70 -13.38
CA VAL A 232 -13.27 -17.73 -14.09
C VAL A 232 -13.83 -16.32 -14.19
N LEU A 233 -14.02 -15.86 -15.42
CA LEU A 233 -14.73 -14.64 -15.75
C LEU A 233 -16.10 -15.04 -16.32
N GLN A 234 -17.17 -14.74 -15.58
CA GLN A 234 -18.53 -15.10 -15.95
C GLN A 234 -19.42 -13.87 -15.98
N GLN A 235 -20.11 -13.65 -17.10
CA GLN A 235 -21.12 -12.62 -17.20
C GLN A 235 -22.40 -13.06 -16.48
N SER A 236 -22.91 -12.21 -15.58
CA SER A 236 -24.19 -12.50 -14.92
C SER A 236 -25.34 -12.40 -15.93
N SER A 237 -26.25 -13.37 -15.89
CA SER A 237 -27.52 -13.33 -16.60
C SER A 237 -28.57 -12.47 -15.88
N GLU A 238 -28.30 -12.05 -14.64
CA GLU A 238 -29.19 -11.18 -13.87
C GLU A 238 -29.10 -9.75 -14.42
N GLY A 239 -30.09 -9.38 -15.25
CA GLY A 239 -30.15 -8.09 -15.94
C GLY A 239 -30.73 -8.15 -17.35
N VAL A 240 -30.92 -9.36 -17.91
CA VAL A 240 -31.53 -9.54 -19.24
C VAL A 240 -33.02 -9.14 -19.30
N ASN A 241 -33.67 -8.96 -18.15
CA ASN A 241 -35.08 -8.56 -18.06
C ASN A 241 -35.33 -7.05 -18.16
N VAL A 242 -34.29 -6.21 -18.30
CA VAL A 242 -34.49 -4.80 -18.64
C VAL A 242 -34.26 -4.63 -20.12
N THR A 243 -35.35 -4.68 -20.89
CA THR A 243 -35.32 -4.38 -22.33
C THR A 243 -34.78 -2.97 -22.52
N LEU A 244 -33.54 -2.84 -23.01
CA LEU A 244 -32.98 -1.57 -23.45
C LEU A 244 -33.75 -1.13 -24.70
N ARG A 245 -34.85 -0.41 -24.50
CA ARG A 245 -35.59 0.25 -25.58
C ARG A 245 -34.69 1.36 -26.14
N THR A 246 -34.04 1.10 -27.26
CA THR A 246 -33.42 2.17 -28.05
C THR A 246 -34.55 2.97 -28.71
N ASN A 247 -34.90 4.13 -28.15
CA ASN A 247 -35.81 5.06 -28.80
C ASN A 247 -35.06 5.72 -29.96
N ARG A 248 -35.13 5.12 -31.15
CA ARG A 248 -34.79 5.83 -32.38
C ARG A 248 -35.89 6.86 -32.60
N ALA A 249 -35.64 8.09 -32.17
CA ALA A 249 -36.44 9.22 -32.59
C ALA A 249 -36.47 9.25 -34.13
N ARG A 250 -37.63 8.88 -34.70
CA ARG A 250 -37.96 9.17 -36.09
C ARG A 250 -38.00 10.69 -36.20
N MET A 251 -36.97 11.29 -36.80
CA MET A 251 -37.12 12.61 -37.40
C MET A 251 -37.88 12.41 -38.72
N HIS A 252 -39.08 12.98 -38.76
CA HIS A 252 -39.84 13.25 -39.97
C HIS A 252 -39.41 14.59 -40.56
#